data_AF-A0ABD1WDR7-F1
#
_entry.id   AF-A0ABD1WDR7-F1
#
_cell.length_a   1.000
_cell.length_b   1.000
_cell.length_c   1.000
_cell.angle_alpha   90.00
_cell.angle_beta   90.00
_cell.angle_gamma   90.00
#
_symmetry.space_group_name_H-M   'P 1'
#
loop_
_entity.id
_entity.type
_entity.pdbx_description
1 polymer ?
#
loop_
_entity_poly.entity_id
_entity_poly.type
_entity_poly.pdbx_seq_one_letter_code
_entity_poly.pdbx_strand_id
1 'polypeptide(L)'
;MTRFARNCIQSLLKVVNSGIGMVGIALILYSLWMLRVWNRHLDPSNTPASPVPWFIYTILGIGVTLCVITCSGHIAAETANGCCLCIYMVFVFLLLVLEAAVTADVVLNHNWEEDFLDDPTGNFDQLKDFVRQNFDVFKWIVFTVVALEVLSMLMAIILKALGPHPERYYESDDDYPPERVHLLKNYVPPPPYVAGDQLYGTKNESSNTRINSKASR
;
A
#
# COMPACT_ATOMS: atom_id res chain seq x y z
N MET A 1 -10.12 -22.28 -5.54
CA MET A 1 -9.26 -22.09 -4.35
C MET A 1 -8.65 -20.70 -4.30
N THR A 2 -8.01 -20.22 -5.36
CA THR A 2 -7.33 -18.91 -5.43
C THR A 2 -8.23 -17.70 -5.10
N ARG A 3 -9.50 -17.71 -5.53
CA ARG A 3 -10.47 -16.64 -5.23
C ARG A 3 -10.83 -16.56 -3.74
N PHE A 4 -11.08 -17.71 -3.11
CA PHE A 4 -11.35 -17.78 -1.67
C PHE A 4 -10.13 -17.35 -0.84
N ALA A 5 -8.93 -17.81 -1.20
CA ALA A 5 -7.69 -17.41 -0.54
C ALA A 5 -7.47 -15.89 -0.65
N ARG A 6 -7.70 -15.29 -1.83
CA ARG A 6 -7.64 -13.84 -2.01
C ARG A 6 -8.60 -13.09 -1.10
N ASN A 7 -9.88 -13.47 -1.09
CA ASN A 7 -10.88 -12.79 -0.28
C ASN A 7 -10.55 -12.90 1.22
N CYS A 8 -10.04 -14.05 1.65
CA CYS A 8 -9.54 -14.25 3.01
C CYS A 8 -8.37 -13.30 3.32
N ILE A 9 -7.37 -13.22 2.43
CA ILE A 9 -6.22 -12.33 2.59
C ILE A 9 -6.64 -10.86 2.64
N GLN A 10 -7.51 -10.43 1.73
CA GLN A 10 -8.04 -9.06 1.71
C GLN A 10 -8.81 -8.73 3.00
N SER A 11 -9.65 -9.65 3.46
CA SER A 11 -10.41 -9.48 4.71
C SER A 11 -9.48 -9.37 5.93
N LEU A 12 -8.52 -10.29 6.06
CA LEU A 12 -7.54 -10.27 7.14
C LEU A 12 -6.70 -8.99 7.14
N LEU A 13 -6.21 -8.57 5.97
CA LEU A 13 -5.43 -7.34 5.83
C LEU A 13 -6.26 -6.11 6.23
N LYS A 14 -7.55 -6.06 5.89
CA LYS A 14 -8.46 -5.00 6.34
C LYS A 14 -8.69 -5.03 7.86
N VAL A 15 -8.85 -6.21 8.45
CA VAL A 15 -9.07 -6.35 9.89
C VAL A 15 -7.84 -5.89 10.67
N VAL A 16 -6.63 -6.30 10.27
CA VAL A 16 -5.39 -5.87 10.92
C VAL A 16 -5.22 -4.35 10.80
N ASN A 17 -5.38 -3.79 9.59
CA ASN A 17 -5.28 -2.34 9.39
C ASN A 17 -6.36 -1.54 10.13
N SER A 18 -7.58 -2.08 10.27
CA SER A 18 -8.65 -1.47 11.06
C SER A 18 -8.29 -1.41 12.55
N GLY A 19 -7.73 -2.50 13.09
CA GLY A 19 -7.21 -2.52 14.47
C GLY A 19 -6.15 -1.44 14.71
N ILE A 20 -5.19 -1.32 13.79
CA ILE A 20 -4.16 -0.26 13.83
C ILE A 20 -4.79 1.14 13.74
N GLY A 21 -5.80 1.30 12.90
CA GLY A 21 -6.50 2.59 12.72
C GLY A 21 -7.25 3.03 13.97
N MET A 22 -7.89 2.08 14.67
CA MET A 22 -8.56 2.35 15.94
C MET A 22 -7.56 2.84 17.00
N VAL A 23 -6.37 2.23 17.06
CA VAL A 23 -5.28 2.72 17.92
C VAL A 23 -4.85 4.13 17.50
N GLY A 24 -4.65 4.37 16.20
CA GLY A 24 -4.30 5.69 15.67
C GLY A 24 -5.33 6.78 16.04
N ILE A 25 -6.61 6.51 15.86
CA ILE A 25 -7.69 7.42 16.24
C ILE A 25 -7.70 7.68 17.74
N ALA A 26 -7.53 6.65 18.57
CA ALA A 26 -7.45 6.80 20.02
C ALA A 26 -6.25 7.69 20.43
N LEU A 27 -5.07 7.49 19.82
CA LEU A 27 -3.90 8.33 20.06
C LEU A 27 -4.15 9.79 19.66
N ILE A 28 -4.80 10.04 18.52
CA ILE A 28 -5.16 11.40 18.08
C ILE A 28 -6.11 12.05 19.08
N LEU A 29 -7.21 11.37 19.43
CA LEU A 29 -8.22 11.92 20.36
C LEU A 29 -7.61 12.21 21.73
N TYR A 30 -6.78 11.30 22.24
CA TYR A 30 -6.08 11.48 23.51
C TYR A 30 -5.08 12.65 23.44
N SER A 31 -4.31 12.76 22.35
CA SER A 31 -3.35 13.86 22.16
C SER A 31 -4.05 15.22 22.06
N LEU A 32 -5.18 15.29 21.34
CA LEU A 32 -5.98 16.52 21.25
C LEU A 32 -6.58 16.90 22.60
N TRP A 33 -7.00 15.90 23.39
CA TRP A 33 -7.46 16.12 24.75
C TRP A 33 -6.32 16.66 25.64
N MET A 34 -5.13 16.05 25.60
CA MET A 34 -3.96 16.55 26.33
C MET A 34 -3.54 17.95 25.89
N LEU A 35 -3.56 18.24 24.59
CA LEU A 35 -3.25 19.56 24.05
C LEU A 35 -4.23 20.62 24.57
N ARG A 36 -5.52 20.28 24.64
CA ARG A 36 -6.54 21.17 25.21
C ARG A 36 -6.30 21.41 26.71
N VAL A 37 -5.94 20.37 27.45
CA VAL A 37 -5.63 20.48 28.89
C VAL A 37 -4.39 21.36 29.08
N TRP A 38 -3.33 21.13 28.32
CA TRP A 38 -2.11 21.94 28.31
C TRP A 38 -2.40 23.41 28.03
N ASN A 39 -3.18 23.68 26.97
CA ASN A 39 -3.52 25.05 26.58
C ASN A 39 -4.38 25.80 27.63
N ARG A 40 -5.09 25.08 28.50
CA ARG A 40 -5.83 25.70 29.62
C ARG A 40 -4.94 26.12 30.79
N HIS A 41 -3.76 25.52 30.93
CA HIS A 41 -2.82 25.84 32.01
C HIS A 41 -1.80 26.92 31.63
N LEU A 42 -1.72 27.26 30.33
CA LEU A 42 -0.96 28.41 29.84
C LEU A 42 -1.71 29.70 30.17
N ASP A 43 -1.39 30.32 31.30
CA ASP A 43 -1.81 31.69 31.61
C ASP A 43 -1.08 32.68 30.69
N PRO A 44 -1.77 33.49 29.86
CA PRO A 44 -1.12 34.38 28.89
C PRO A 44 -0.37 35.57 29.54
N SER A 45 -0.47 35.76 30.86
CA SER A 45 0.06 36.94 31.55
C SER A 45 1.34 36.71 32.35
N ASN A 46 1.78 35.47 32.63
CA ASN A 46 2.85 35.24 33.62
C ASN A 46 3.87 34.12 33.33
N THR A 47 3.90 33.52 32.13
CA THR A 47 4.81 32.38 31.88
C THR A 47 6.04 32.77 31.04
N PRO A 48 7.28 32.61 31.57
CA PRO A 48 8.44 32.46 30.69
C PRO A 48 8.19 31.27 29.75
N ALA A 49 8.67 31.37 28.51
CA ALA A 49 8.42 30.41 27.42
C ALA A 49 8.38 28.96 27.91
N SER A 50 7.18 28.42 28.14
CA SER A 50 7.03 27.04 28.59
C SER A 50 7.62 26.13 27.52
N PRO A 51 8.38 25.09 27.90
CA PRO A 51 8.98 24.19 26.94
C PRO A 51 7.88 23.61 26.05
N VAL A 52 8.15 23.58 24.74
CA VAL A 52 7.24 23.01 23.75
C VAL A 52 6.86 21.60 24.21
N PRO A 53 5.56 21.25 24.30
CA PRO A 53 5.12 19.93 24.78
C PRO A 53 5.37 18.87 23.69
N TRP A 54 6.64 18.59 23.43
CA TRP A 54 7.13 17.73 22.36
C TRP A 54 6.46 16.35 22.43
N PHE A 55 6.26 15.82 23.63
CA PHE A 55 5.58 14.55 23.87
C PHE A 55 4.12 14.50 23.35
N ILE A 56 3.38 15.61 23.42
CA ILE A 56 2.01 15.67 22.89
C ILE A 56 2.06 15.61 21.35
N TYR A 57 3.00 16.32 20.74
CA TYR A 57 3.17 16.33 19.29
C TYR A 57 3.68 15.00 18.74
N THR A 58 4.54 14.28 19.46
CA THR A 58 5.01 12.95 19.04
C THR A 58 3.87 11.94 19.05
N ILE A 59 3.06 11.87 20.11
CA ILE A 59 1.89 10.98 20.15
C ILE A 59 0.89 11.33 19.03
N LEU A 60 0.64 12.63 18.83
CA LEU A 60 -0.24 13.09 17.75
C LEU A 60 0.30 12.68 16.37
N GLY A 61 1.59 12.88 16.12
CA GLY A 61 2.26 12.51 14.87
C GLY A 61 2.23 11.01 14.59
N ILE A 62 2.48 10.19 15.62
CA ILE A 62 2.34 8.72 15.54
C ILE A 62 0.89 8.36 15.18
N GLY A 63 -0.09 8.91 15.88
CA GLY A 63 -1.51 8.64 15.62
C GLY A 63 -1.94 8.99 14.19
N VAL A 64 -1.53 10.15 13.68
CA VAL A 64 -1.78 10.56 12.27
C VAL A 64 -1.11 9.61 11.30
N THR A 65 0.14 9.22 11.55
CA THR A 65 0.89 8.29 10.70
C THR A 65 0.18 6.94 10.63
N LEU A 66 -0.24 6.37 11.76
CA LEU A 66 -1.01 5.12 11.80
C LEU A 66 -2.31 5.23 10.99
N CYS A 67 -3.04 6.34 11.10
CA CYS A 67 -4.25 6.58 10.30
C CYS A 67 -3.96 6.61 8.79
N VAL A 68 -2.89 7.27 8.35
CA VAL A 68 -2.48 7.29 6.93
C VAL A 68 -2.18 5.87 6.43
N ILE A 69 -1.45 5.10 7.24
CA ILE A 69 -1.08 3.71 6.92
C ILE A 69 -2.34 2.84 6.82
N THR A 70 -3.25 2.93 7.80
CA THR A 70 -4.53 2.24 7.77
C THR A 70 -5.35 2.57 6.52
N CYS A 71 -5.52 3.86 6.20
CA CYS A 71 -6.25 4.30 5.01
C CYS A 71 -5.63 3.71 3.74
N SER A 72 -4.30 3.77 3.61
CA SER A 72 -3.59 3.18 2.48
C SER A 72 -3.74 1.65 2.42
N GLY A 73 -3.75 0.96 3.56
CA GLY A 73 -3.94 -0.48 3.68
C GLY A 73 -5.35 -0.93 3.28
N HIS A 74 -6.38 -0.19 3.67
CA HIS A 74 -7.75 -0.45 3.22
C HIS A 74 -7.88 -0.27 1.70
N ILE A 75 -7.32 0.82 1.14
CA ILE A 75 -7.32 1.07 -0.31
C ILE A 75 -6.54 -0.02 -1.04
N ALA A 76 -5.38 -0.44 -0.52
CA ALA A 76 -4.55 -1.49 -1.10
C ALA A 76 -5.28 -2.86 -1.09
N ALA A 77 -5.96 -3.19 0.01
CA ALA A 77 -6.72 -4.43 0.13
C ALA A 77 -7.95 -4.45 -0.79
N GLU A 78 -8.68 -3.33 -0.90
CA GLU A 78 -9.87 -3.20 -1.75
C GLU A 78 -9.52 -3.23 -3.24
N THR A 79 -8.56 -2.40 -3.64
CA THR A 79 -8.23 -2.25 -5.06
C THR A 79 -7.42 -3.42 -5.60
N ALA A 80 -6.62 -4.08 -4.73
CA ALA A 80 -5.59 -5.04 -5.13
C ALA A 80 -4.72 -4.55 -6.31
N ASN A 81 -4.57 -3.22 -6.42
CA ASN A 81 -3.79 -2.58 -7.49
C ASN A 81 -2.30 -2.60 -7.10
N GLY A 82 -1.44 -2.90 -8.07
CA GLY A 82 0.00 -2.99 -7.84
C GLY A 82 0.60 -1.70 -7.26
N CYS A 83 0.13 -0.52 -7.69
CA CYS A 83 0.61 0.77 -7.20
C CYS A 83 0.18 1.03 -5.74
N CYS A 84 -1.10 0.83 -5.40
CA CYS A 84 -1.61 1.02 -4.04
C CYS A 84 -0.97 0.05 -3.04
N LEU A 85 -0.79 -1.21 -3.44
CA LEU A 85 -0.05 -2.21 -2.67
C LEU A 85 1.42 -1.80 -2.47
N CYS A 86 2.06 -1.23 -3.50
CA CYS A 86 3.43 -0.74 -3.40
C CYS A 86 3.57 0.40 -2.38
N ILE A 87 2.69 1.40 -2.47
CA ILE A 87 2.65 2.53 -1.52
C ILE A 87 2.46 2.02 -0.09
N TYR A 88 1.50 1.13 0.13
CA TYR A 88 1.28 0.52 1.45
C TYR A 88 2.52 -0.23 1.96
N MET A 89 3.15 -1.08 1.12
CA MET A 89 4.36 -1.80 1.49
C MET A 89 5.53 -0.86 1.80
N VAL A 90 5.67 0.27 1.10
CA VAL A 90 6.67 1.29 1.42
C VAL A 90 6.42 1.88 2.80
N PHE A 91 5.17 2.23 3.13
CA PHE A 91 4.86 2.74 4.47
C PHE A 91 5.15 1.72 5.58
N VAL A 92 4.75 0.46 5.42
CA VAL A 92 5.05 -0.61 6.39
C VAL A 92 6.56 -0.82 6.51
N PHE A 93 7.30 -0.78 5.40
CA PHE A 93 8.76 -0.89 5.44
C PHE A 93 9.40 0.30 6.18
N LEU A 94 8.91 1.51 5.98
CA LEU A 94 9.39 2.68 6.72
C LEU A 94 9.11 2.57 8.23
N LEU A 95 7.98 1.98 8.64
CA LEU A 95 7.73 1.68 10.05
C LEU A 95 8.75 0.68 10.59
N LEU A 96 8.99 -0.43 9.90
CA LEU A 96 10.00 -1.42 10.30
C LEU A 96 11.40 -0.78 10.44
N VAL A 97 11.79 0.08 9.51
CA VAL A 97 13.06 0.81 9.58
C VAL A 97 13.09 1.77 10.76
N LEU A 98 12.00 2.49 11.03
CA LEU A 98 11.88 3.39 12.18
C LEU A 98 11.97 2.62 13.50
N GLU A 99 11.26 1.51 13.64
CA GLU A 99 11.31 0.64 14.82
C GLU A 99 12.71 0.06 15.04
N ALA A 100 13.36 -0.40 13.97
CA ALA A 100 14.74 -0.89 14.02
C ALA A 100 15.72 0.22 14.40
N ALA A 101 15.54 1.45 13.89
CA ALA A 101 16.37 2.60 14.22
C ALA A 101 16.22 2.99 15.70
N VAL A 102 14.98 3.08 16.21
CA VAL A 102 14.72 3.39 17.63
C VAL A 102 15.26 2.28 18.53
N THR A 103 15.06 1.01 18.16
CA THR A 103 15.59 -0.12 18.94
C THR A 103 17.12 -0.12 18.95
N ALA A 104 17.75 0.14 17.81
CA ALA A 104 19.20 0.22 17.72
C ALA A 104 19.75 1.40 18.52
N ASP A 105 19.09 2.56 18.48
CA ASP A 105 19.47 3.74 19.25
C ASP A 105 19.42 3.45 20.76
N VAL A 106 18.31 2.89 21.26
CA VAL A 106 18.17 2.50 22.69
C VAL A 106 19.20 1.45 23.11
N VAL A 107 19.59 0.53 22.23
CA VAL A 107 20.57 -0.53 22.54
C VAL A 107 22.02 -0.04 22.48
N LEU A 108 22.35 0.85 21.54
CA LEU A 108 23.71 1.36 21.33
C LEU A 108 24.04 2.56 22.22
N ASN A 109 23.06 3.41 22.49
CA ASN A 109 23.21 4.58 23.35
C ASN A 109 22.99 4.17 24.81
N HIS A 110 24.07 3.85 25.53
CA HIS A 110 23.98 3.46 26.95
C HIS A 110 23.37 4.56 27.84
N ASN A 111 23.39 5.81 27.38
CA ASN A 111 22.90 6.99 28.08
C ASN A 111 21.64 7.59 27.43
N TRP A 112 20.87 6.82 26.64
CA TRP A 112 19.64 7.30 25.99
C TRP A 112 18.64 7.95 26.96
N GLU A 113 18.72 7.61 28.24
CA GLU A 113 17.89 8.18 29.30
C GLU A 113 18.25 9.64 29.64
N GLU A 114 19.44 10.10 29.29
CA GLU A 114 19.93 11.48 29.54
C GLU A 114 19.46 12.46 28.46
N ASP A 115 18.92 11.98 27.33
CA ASP A 115 18.43 12.81 26.22
C ASP A 115 17.04 13.44 26.50
N PHE A 116 16.37 13.01 27.57
CA PHE A 116 15.11 13.61 27.99
C PHE A 116 15.35 14.92 28.75
N LEU A 117 14.50 15.93 28.50
CA LEU A 117 14.51 17.16 29.27
C LEU A 117 14.23 16.87 30.76
N ASP A 118 14.90 17.60 31.65
CA ASP A 118 14.69 17.51 33.10
C ASP A 118 13.20 17.70 33.44
N ASP A 119 12.60 16.69 34.07
CA ASP A 119 11.21 16.75 34.57
C ASP A 119 11.19 17.31 36.00
N PRO A 120 10.75 18.57 36.22
CA PRO A 120 10.66 19.14 37.57
C PRO A 120 9.55 18.50 38.42
N THR A 121 8.65 17.70 37.82
CA THR A 121 7.49 17.12 38.51
C THR A 121 7.80 15.80 39.21
N GLY A 122 8.90 15.11 38.86
CA GLY A 122 9.25 13.78 39.36
C GLY A 122 8.30 12.65 38.94
N ASN A 123 7.32 12.95 38.07
CA ASN A 123 6.36 11.96 37.56
C ASN A 123 7.02 11.06 36.50
N PHE A 124 8.02 11.58 35.79
CA PHE A 124 8.78 10.82 34.81
C PHE A 124 9.58 9.67 35.44
N ASP A 125 10.13 9.87 36.65
CA ASP A 125 10.83 8.80 37.38
C ASP A 125 9.89 7.65 37.72
N GLN A 126 8.66 7.95 38.14
CA GLN A 126 7.64 6.93 38.40
C GLN A 126 7.27 6.15 37.13
N LEU A 127 7.16 6.82 35.98
CA LEU A 127 6.93 6.19 34.69
C LEU A 127 8.09 5.26 34.32
N LYS A 128 9.33 5.73 34.48
CA LYS A 128 10.55 4.98 34.20
C LYS A 128 10.63 3.71 35.05
N ASP A 129 10.34 3.83 36.35
CA ASP A 129 10.28 2.68 37.25
C ASP A 129 9.21 1.67 36.83
N PHE A 130 8.02 2.15 36.42
CA PHE A 130 6.97 1.28 35.90
C PHE A 130 7.39 0.54 34.62
N VAL A 131 8.04 1.24 33.68
CA VAL A 131 8.56 0.63 32.44
C VAL A 131 9.63 -0.41 32.78
N ARG A 132 10.54 -0.10 33.70
CA ARG A 132 11.61 -1.01 34.11
C ARG A 132 11.08 -2.28 34.77
N GLN A 133 10.05 -2.15 35.61
CA GLN A 133 9.39 -3.29 36.26
C GLN A 133 8.66 -4.20 35.26
N ASN A 134 8.19 -3.65 34.14
CA ASN A 134 7.39 -4.37 33.14
C ASN A 134 8.12 -4.55 31.80
N PHE A 135 9.44 -4.40 31.78
CA PHE A 135 10.22 -4.35 30.54
C PHE A 135 10.02 -5.58 29.64
N ASP A 136 9.89 -6.77 30.24
CA ASP A 136 9.60 -8.00 29.50
C ASP A 136 8.27 -7.93 28.74
N VAL A 137 7.24 -7.33 29.35
CA VAL A 137 5.94 -7.14 28.69
C VAL A 137 6.08 -6.17 27.52
N PHE A 138 6.78 -5.05 27.70
CA PHE A 138 7.06 -4.10 26.62
C PHE A 138 7.82 -4.76 25.46
N LYS A 139 8.81 -5.59 25.75
CA LYS A 139 9.56 -6.35 24.73
C LYS A 139 8.65 -7.29 23.93
N TRP A 140 7.73 -8.00 24.60
CA TRP A 140 6.76 -8.85 23.93
C TRP A 140 5.75 -8.06 23.09
N ILE A 141 5.35 -6.88 23.54
CA ILE A 141 4.50 -5.96 22.77
C ILE A 141 5.22 -5.55 21.48
N VAL A 142 6.45 -5.03 21.58
CA VAL A 142 7.25 -4.62 20.40
C VAL A 142 7.44 -5.79 19.43
N PHE A 143 7.81 -6.97 19.93
CA PHE A 143 7.94 -8.16 19.09
C PHE A 143 6.64 -8.53 18.36
N THR A 144 5.49 -8.40 19.03
CA THR A 144 4.17 -8.67 18.45
C THR A 144 3.83 -7.66 17.36
N VAL A 145 4.15 -6.38 17.55
CA VAL A 145 3.95 -5.31 16.56
C VAL A 145 4.77 -5.61 15.30
N VAL A 146 6.09 -5.84 15.45
CA VAL A 146 6.97 -6.23 14.33
C VAL A 146 6.43 -7.45 13.58
N ALA A 147 5.95 -8.46 14.30
CA ALA A 147 5.38 -9.67 13.69
C ALA A 147 4.11 -9.36 12.89
N LEU A 148 3.22 -8.49 13.38
CA LEU A 148 2.02 -8.04 12.66
C LEU A 148 2.36 -7.20 11.43
N GLU A 149 3.40 -6.39 11.47
CA GLU A 149 3.88 -5.60 10.33
C GLU A 149 4.44 -6.51 9.23
N VAL A 150 5.32 -7.45 9.59
CA VAL A 150 5.88 -8.44 8.66
C VAL A 150 4.78 -9.32 8.06
N LEU A 151 3.81 -9.76 8.87
CA LEU A 151 2.67 -10.52 8.38
C LEU A 151 1.81 -9.70 7.41
N SER A 152 1.56 -8.42 7.72
CA SER A 152 0.83 -7.50 6.84
C SER A 152 1.56 -7.28 5.51
N MET A 153 2.88 -7.15 5.55
CA MET A 153 3.72 -7.06 4.36
C MET A 153 3.66 -8.34 3.53
N LEU A 154 3.76 -9.51 4.16
CA LEU A 154 3.62 -10.81 3.49
C LEU A 154 2.26 -10.95 2.80
N MET A 155 1.18 -10.56 3.48
CA MET A 155 -0.17 -10.58 2.93
C MET A 155 -0.30 -9.65 1.72
N ALA A 156 0.31 -8.46 1.76
CA ALA A 156 0.36 -7.54 0.63
C ALA A 156 1.16 -8.12 -0.55
N ILE A 157 2.29 -8.78 -0.30
CA ILE A 157 3.10 -9.45 -1.33
C ILE A 157 2.30 -10.57 -1.99
N ILE A 158 1.63 -11.42 -1.20
CA ILE A 158 0.81 -12.50 -1.74
C ILE A 158 -0.35 -11.91 -2.55
N LEU A 159 -1.03 -10.86 -2.06
CA LEU A 159 -2.11 -10.21 -2.79
C LEU A 159 -1.63 -9.62 -4.12
N LYS A 160 -0.43 -9.05 -4.15
CA LYS A 160 0.23 -8.57 -5.38
C LYS A 160 0.58 -9.72 -6.33
N ALA A 161 1.10 -10.83 -5.81
CA ALA A 161 1.47 -12.01 -6.60
C ALA A 161 0.25 -12.72 -7.21
N LEU A 162 -0.90 -12.67 -6.54
CA LEU A 162 -2.16 -13.20 -7.07
C LEU A 162 -2.68 -12.42 -8.30
N GLY A 163 -2.14 -11.23 -8.60
CA GLY A 163 -2.52 -10.39 -9.75
C GLY A 163 -3.87 -9.70 -9.61
N PRO A 164 -4.29 -8.81 -10.53
CA PRO A 164 -5.60 -8.14 -10.47
C PRO A 164 -6.79 -9.11 -10.60
N HIS A 165 -7.96 -8.72 -10.10
CA HIS A 165 -9.18 -9.50 -10.31
C HIS A 165 -9.64 -9.37 -11.79
N PRO A 166 -9.88 -10.49 -12.51
CA PRO A 166 -10.41 -10.43 -13.88
C PRO A 166 -11.79 -9.77 -13.98
N GLU A 167 -12.55 -9.79 -12.88
CA GLU A 167 -13.97 -9.41 -12.85
C GLU A 167 -14.22 -7.90 -13.03
N ARG A 168 -13.24 -7.03 -12.76
CA ARG A 168 -13.42 -5.58 -12.89
C ARG A 168 -13.46 -5.09 -14.35
N TYR A 169 -13.20 -5.96 -15.32
CA TYR A 169 -13.23 -5.65 -16.75
C TYR A 169 -14.46 -6.21 -17.49
N TYR A 170 -15.37 -6.92 -16.81
CA TYR A 170 -16.45 -7.68 -17.46
C TYR A 170 -17.87 -7.32 -17.01
N GLU A 171 -18.06 -6.15 -16.39
CA GLU A 171 -19.39 -5.65 -16.01
C GLU A 171 -19.71 -4.29 -16.66
N SER A 172 -19.14 -4.03 -17.85
CA SER A 172 -19.61 -2.98 -18.74
C SER A 172 -20.33 -3.66 -19.91
N ASP A 173 -21.64 -3.79 -19.78
CA ASP A 173 -22.57 -4.24 -20.82
C ASP A 173 -22.57 -3.28 -22.04
N ASP A 174 -21.50 -3.30 -22.83
CA ASP A 174 -21.51 -2.74 -24.18
C ASP A 174 -21.00 -3.82 -25.15
N ASP A 175 -21.96 -4.45 -25.85
CA ASP A 175 -21.75 -5.22 -27.07
C ASP A 175 -20.90 -4.43 -28.07
N TYR A 176 -19.61 -4.75 -28.20
CA TYR A 176 -18.82 -4.43 -29.39
C TYR A 176 -17.81 -5.56 -29.69
N PRO A 177 -17.80 -6.12 -30.91
CA PRO A 177 -16.84 -7.15 -31.28
C PRO A 177 -15.41 -6.58 -31.33
N PRO A 178 -14.36 -7.40 -31.09
CA PRO A 178 -13.01 -6.91 -30.95
C PRO A 178 -12.42 -6.63 -32.33
N GLU A 179 -12.49 -5.38 -32.78
CA GLU A 179 -11.79 -4.94 -33.98
C GLU A 179 -10.69 -3.93 -33.66
N ARG A 180 -9.45 -4.36 -33.94
CA ARG A 180 -8.25 -3.53 -34.22
C ARG A 180 -7.65 -2.88 -32.97
N VAL A 181 -6.53 -3.37 -32.44
CA VAL A 181 -5.19 -2.87 -32.83
C VAL A 181 -4.14 -4.01 -32.82
N HIS A 182 -4.06 -4.74 -33.94
CA HIS A 182 -2.87 -5.49 -34.36
C HIS A 182 -2.25 -4.85 -35.63
N LEU A 183 -2.39 -3.52 -35.78
CA LEU A 183 -1.97 -2.78 -36.98
C LEU A 183 -0.50 -2.32 -36.94
N LEU A 184 0.40 -3.13 -36.39
CA LEU A 184 1.84 -2.86 -36.50
C LEU A 184 2.66 -4.15 -36.63
N LYS A 185 2.31 -5.01 -37.60
CA LYS A 185 3.21 -6.13 -37.92
C LYS A 185 3.51 -6.39 -39.39
N ASN A 186 2.79 -5.82 -40.36
CA ASN A 186 3.09 -6.13 -41.78
C ASN A 186 2.95 -4.90 -42.69
N TYR A 187 3.89 -3.96 -42.62
CA TYR A 187 4.07 -2.98 -43.69
C TYR A 187 5.23 -3.40 -44.59
N VAL A 188 4.91 -3.90 -45.78
CA VAL A 188 5.84 -4.08 -46.90
C VAL A 188 5.49 -3.01 -47.94
N PRO A 189 6.44 -2.16 -48.40
CA PRO A 189 6.14 -1.12 -49.39
C PRO A 189 5.82 -1.72 -50.77
N PRO A 190 4.86 -1.17 -51.55
CA PRO A 190 4.64 -1.57 -52.94
C PRO A 190 5.70 -0.95 -53.89
N PRO A 191 5.99 -1.59 -55.04
CA PRO A 191 6.98 -1.09 -56.02
C PRO A 191 6.42 0.08 -56.86
N PRO A 192 7.29 0.85 -57.55
CA PRO A 192 6.91 2.13 -58.16
C PRO A 192 6.05 1.97 -59.42
N TYR A 193 5.11 2.89 -59.56
CA TYR A 193 4.20 3.07 -60.69
C TYR A 193 4.93 3.28 -62.02
N VAL A 194 4.48 2.59 -63.07
CA VAL A 194 4.72 2.99 -64.47
C VAL A 194 3.35 3.13 -65.16
N ALA A 195 3.15 4.32 -65.72
CA ALA A 195 1.97 4.72 -66.48
C ALA A 195 1.87 3.98 -67.83
N GLY A 196 0.65 3.68 -68.26
CA GLY A 196 0.35 3.18 -69.60
C GLY A 196 -1.13 2.90 -69.78
N ASP A 197 -1.79 3.76 -70.54
CA ASP A 197 -3.22 3.79 -70.89
C ASP A 197 -3.58 2.77 -72.00
N GLN A 198 -4.89 2.56 -72.20
CA GLN A 198 -5.58 1.84 -73.31
C GLN A 198 -5.58 0.29 -73.30
N LEU A 199 -6.59 -0.44 -73.80
CA LEU A 199 -7.96 -0.23 -74.31
C LEU A 199 -8.45 -1.65 -74.75
N TYR A 200 -9.75 -1.94 -74.68
CA TYR A 200 -10.49 -3.03 -75.37
C TYR A 200 -10.32 -4.50 -74.91
N GLY A 201 -11.45 -5.23 -74.89
CA GLY A 201 -11.43 -6.69 -75.07
C GLY A 201 -12.51 -7.49 -74.34
N THR A 202 -13.73 -7.49 -74.88
CA THR A 202 -14.84 -8.41 -74.58
C THR A 202 -14.44 -9.89 -74.62
N LYS A 203 -15.03 -10.72 -73.73
CA LYS A 203 -15.89 -11.89 -74.04
C LYS A 203 -15.68 -13.09 -73.09
N ASN A 204 -16.82 -13.55 -72.57
CA ASN A 204 -17.12 -14.79 -71.87
C ASN A 204 -16.41 -16.02 -72.45
N GLU A 205 -16.08 -17.01 -71.61
CA GLU A 205 -16.59 -18.40 -71.74
C GLU A 205 -16.34 -19.21 -70.45
N SER A 206 -17.36 -19.96 -70.05
CA SER A 206 -17.30 -21.00 -69.05
C SER A 206 -16.48 -22.18 -69.54
N SER A 207 -15.68 -22.81 -68.69
CA SER A 207 -15.40 -24.23 -68.84
C SER A 207 -15.14 -24.90 -67.50
N ASN A 208 -16.10 -25.71 -67.09
CA ASN A 208 -15.92 -26.81 -66.14
C ASN A 208 -14.88 -27.78 -66.72
N THR A 209 -13.83 -28.11 -65.96
CA THR A 209 -13.23 -29.44 -66.11
C THR A 209 -12.65 -29.94 -64.79
N ARG A 210 -13.35 -30.95 -64.28
CA ARG A 210 -13.04 -31.84 -63.18
C ARG A 210 -11.83 -32.71 -63.56
N ILE A 211 -10.77 -32.74 -62.75
CA ILE A 211 -9.78 -33.82 -62.79
C ILE A 211 -9.47 -34.23 -61.35
N ASN A 212 -9.98 -35.41 -60.98
CA ASN A 212 -9.54 -36.19 -59.83
C ASN A 212 -8.98 -37.50 -60.41
N SER A 213 -7.71 -37.80 -60.17
CA SER A 213 -7.15 -39.13 -60.40
C SER A 213 -6.19 -39.52 -59.28
N LYS A 214 -6.71 -40.40 -58.41
CA LYS A 214 -6.14 -41.65 -57.86
C LYS A 214 -4.69 -41.61 -57.33
N ALA A 215 -4.47 -41.81 -56.03
CA ALA A 215 -4.55 -43.05 -55.25
C ALA A 215 -3.21 -43.83 -55.16
N SER A 216 -2.70 -43.88 -53.93
CA SER A 216 -2.08 -45.02 -53.23
C SER A 216 -1.22 -46.00 -54.02
N ARG A 217 0.07 -46.01 -53.71
CA ARG A 217 0.86 -47.22 -53.43
C ARG A 217 1.85 -46.94 -52.32
#